data_AF-A0AA37XH74-F1
#
_entry.id   AF-A0AA37XH74-F1
#
_cell.length_a   1.000
_cell.length_b   1.000
_cell.length_c   1.000
_cell.angle_alpha   90.00
_cell.angle_beta   90.00
_cell.angle_gamma   90.00
#
_symmetry.space_group_name_H-M   'P 1'
#
loop_
_entity.id
_entity.type
_entity.pdbx_description
1 polymer ?
#
loop_
_entity_poly.entity_id
_entity_poly.type
_entity_poly.pdbx_seq_one_letter_code
_entity_poly.pdbx_strand_id
1 'polypeptide(L)'
;MLYGEAMPAMLAQSSTFTPARSARQDRTPPHLSLRALRSALDLTLEQVSLRITEHFPEMVVSRGSLSAIESGARGASDLMLRALERAYGLPEDSLTTDYSPRVRGDGEPQ
;
A
#
# COMPACT_ATOMS: atom_id res chain seq x y z
N MET A 1 2.57 45.23 -59.73
CA MET A 1 3.61 45.01 -58.70
C MET A 1 3.12 45.70 -57.44
N LEU A 2 2.59 44.96 -56.46
CA LEU A 2 3.28 44.53 -55.20
C LEU A 2 3.19 45.65 -54.15
N TYR A 3 2.63 45.58 -52.92
CA TYR A 3 2.04 44.61 -51.98
C TYR A 3 0.98 45.44 -51.16
N GLY A 4 -0.11 44.95 -50.56
CA GLY A 4 -0.28 43.73 -49.78
C GLY A 4 0.13 43.93 -48.32
N GLU A 5 -0.46 44.88 -47.57
CA GLU A 5 -0.18 45.03 -46.13
C GLU A 5 -1.42 44.61 -45.31
N ALA A 6 -1.45 43.32 -44.99
CA ALA A 6 -2.41 42.74 -44.07
C ALA A 6 -2.05 43.15 -42.64
N MET A 7 -3.03 43.68 -41.91
CA MET A 7 -2.92 43.97 -40.47
C MET A 7 -2.55 42.68 -39.72
N PRO A 8 -1.56 42.70 -38.81
CA PRO A 8 -1.20 41.51 -38.06
C PRO A 8 -2.35 41.13 -37.12
N ALA A 9 -2.87 39.92 -37.29
CA ALA A 9 -3.81 39.32 -36.36
C ALA A 9 -3.17 39.25 -34.97
N MET A 10 -3.70 40.01 -34.02
CA MET A 10 -3.39 39.84 -32.60
C MET A 10 -3.89 38.46 -32.17
N LEU A 11 -2.98 37.49 -32.15
CA LEU A 11 -3.15 36.23 -31.45
C LEU A 11 -3.26 36.55 -29.95
N ALA A 12 -4.50 36.64 -29.46
CA ALA A 12 -4.78 36.59 -28.03
C ALA A 12 -4.27 35.23 -27.53
N GLN A 13 -3.11 35.24 -26.88
CA GLN A 13 -2.61 34.08 -26.14
C GLN A 13 -3.57 33.85 -24.97
N SER A 14 -4.54 32.98 -25.14
CA SER A 14 -5.32 32.41 -24.05
C SER A 14 -4.39 31.52 -23.24
N SER A 15 -3.61 32.14 -22.35
CA SER A 15 -2.93 31.44 -21.28
C SER A 15 -4.00 30.84 -20.39
N THR A 16 -4.26 29.55 -20.58
CA THR A 16 -4.99 28.75 -19.60
C THR A 16 -4.15 28.76 -18.34
N PHE A 17 -4.51 29.61 -17.39
CA PHE A 17 -3.99 29.55 -16.03
C PHE A 17 -4.42 28.20 -15.44
N THR A 18 -3.53 27.21 -15.53
CA THR A 18 -3.61 26.00 -14.71
C THR A 18 -3.12 26.41 -13.33
N PRO A 19 -3.99 26.55 -12.31
CA PRO A 19 -3.50 26.81 -10.97
C PRO A 19 -2.56 25.66 -10.60
N ALA A 20 -1.30 25.98 -10.31
CA ALA A 20 -0.39 25.02 -9.70
C ALA A 20 -1.12 24.46 -8.48
N ARG A 21 -1.30 23.13 -8.44
CA ARG A 21 -1.85 22.43 -7.28
C ARG A 21 -1.04 22.92 -6.08
N SER A 22 -1.67 23.68 -5.18
CA SER A 22 -0.99 24.23 -4.01
C SER A 22 -0.23 23.08 -3.36
N ALA A 23 1.06 23.24 -3.10
CA ALA A 23 1.91 22.27 -2.42
C ALA A 23 1.44 22.11 -0.97
N ARG A 24 0.25 21.54 -0.77
CA ARG A 24 -0.22 21.10 0.53
C ARG A 24 0.76 20.00 0.93
N GLN A 25 1.34 20.14 2.12
CA GLN A 25 2.06 19.03 2.74
C GLN A 25 1.16 17.81 2.69
N ASP A 26 1.68 16.71 2.16
CA ASP A 26 0.97 15.45 2.13
C ASP A 26 0.65 15.06 3.58
N ARG A 27 -0.64 14.80 3.83
CA ARG A 27 -1.09 14.30 5.12
C ARG A 27 -1.06 12.79 5.04
N THR A 28 -0.54 12.14 6.08
CA THR A 28 -0.69 10.70 6.23
C THR A 28 -2.17 10.34 6.22
N PRO A 29 -2.62 9.43 5.34
CA PRO A 29 -4.00 8.96 5.35
C PRO A 29 -4.36 8.32 6.70
N PRO A 30 -5.64 8.31 7.09
CA PRO A 30 -6.06 7.54 8.26
C PRO A 30 -5.74 6.05 8.05
N HIS A 31 -5.17 5.42 9.06
CA HIS A 31 -4.84 3.99 9.05
C HIS A 31 -5.87 3.18 9.84
N LEU A 32 -6.00 1.90 9.50
CA LEU A 32 -6.72 0.90 10.29
C LEU A 32 -5.76 -0.22 10.69
N SER A 33 -6.05 -0.89 11.81
CA SER A 33 -5.31 -2.08 12.20
C SER A 33 -5.73 -3.28 11.34
N LEU A 34 -4.83 -4.27 11.20
CA LEU A 34 -5.16 -5.54 10.55
C LEU A 34 -6.33 -6.25 11.23
N ARG A 35 -6.45 -6.12 12.56
CA ARG A 35 -7.61 -6.63 13.31
C ARG A 35 -8.91 -5.99 12.85
N ALA A 36 -8.92 -4.67 12.67
CA ALA A 36 -10.11 -3.95 12.19
C ALA A 36 -10.48 -4.37 10.76
N LEU A 37 -9.48 -4.52 9.87
CA LEU A 37 -9.69 -5.05 8.52
C LEU A 37 -10.31 -6.45 8.57
N ARG A 38 -9.69 -7.35 9.34
CA ARG A 38 -10.15 -8.73 9.48
C ARG A 38 -11.59 -8.81 9.99
N SER A 39 -11.94 -7.99 10.99
CA SER A 39 -13.31 -7.90 11.49
C SER A 39 -14.28 -7.32 10.47
N ALA A 40 -13.88 -6.32 9.68
CA ALA A 40 -14.71 -5.76 8.62
C ALA A 40 -14.99 -6.76 7.47
N LEU A 41 -14.08 -7.71 7.26
CA LEU A 41 -14.21 -8.81 6.30
C LEU A 41 -14.91 -10.06 6.88
N ASP A 42 -15.36 -10.00 8.13
CA ASP A 42 -15.96 -11.12 8.88
C ASP A 42 -15.10 -12.40 8.88
N LEU A 43 -13.78 -12.23 9.06
CA LEU A 43 -12.82 -13.33 9.07
C LEU A 43 -12.35 -13.67 10.50
N THR A 44 -12.23 -14.96 10.77
CA THR A 44 -11.50 -15.47 11.93
C THR A 44 -10.00 -15.55 11.63
N LEU A 45 -9.18 -15.57 12.68
CA LEU A 45 -7.72 -15.79 12.51
C LEU A 45 -7.41 -17.16 11.88
N GLU A 46 -8.27 -18.15 12.10
CA GLU A 46 -8.13 -19.49 11.51
C GLU A 46 -8.39 -19.45 10.01
N GLN A 47 -9.42 -18.72 9.56
CA GLN A 47 -9.68 -18.52 8.14
C GLN A 47 -8.54 -17.75 7.46
N VAL A 48 -7.95 -16.76 8.11
CA VAL A 48 -6.78 -16.05 7.58
C VAL A 48 -5.59 -17.00 7.43
N SER A 49 -5.32 -17.85 8.44
CA SER A 49 -4.28 -18.88 8.37
C SER A 49 -4.49 -19.85 7.21
N LEU A 50 -5.74 -20.31 7.02
CA LEU A 50 -6.10 -21.18 5.91
C LEU A 50 -5.85 -20.49 4.55
N ARG A 51 -6.32 -19.25 4.38
CA ARG A 51 -6.11 -18.48 3.14
C ARG A 51 -4.64 -18.22 2.83
N ILE A 52 -3.81 -17.97 3.87
CA ILE A 52 -2.36 -17.88 3.69
C ILE A 52 -1.83 -19.21 3.12
N THR A 53 -2.25 -20.34 3.69
CA THR A 53 -1.80 -21.67 3.25
C THR A 53 -2.29 -22.00 1.84
N GLU A 54 -3.49 -21.55 1.45
CA GLU A 54 -4.03 -21.71 0.09
C GLU A 54 -3.18 -21.00 -0.97
N HIS A 55 -2.65 -19.81 -0.65
CA HIS A 55 -1.79 -19.05 -1.57
C HIS A 55 -0.30 -19.37 -1.45
N PHE A 56 0.14 -19.83 -0.28
CA PHE A 56 1.52 -20.14 0.07
C PHE A 56 1.55 -21.49 0.82
N PRO A 57 1.51 -22.64 0.12
CA PRO A 57 1.36 -23.96 0.74
C PRO A 57 2.45 -24.33 1.75
N GLU A 58 3.65 -23.76 1.60
CA GLU A 58 4.78 -23.93 2.51
C GLU A 58 4.66 -23.10 3.81
N MET A 59 3.69 -22.20 3.89
CA MET A 59 3.48 -21.28 5.01
C MET A 59 2.31 -21.73 5.89
N VAL A 60 2.62 -22.44 6.98
CA VAL A 60 1.64 -22.73 8.03
C VAL A 60 1.80 -21.71 9.16
N VAL A 61 0.78 -20.86 9.34
CA VAL A 61 0.83 -19.75 10.31
C VAL A 61 -0.12 -20.01 11.47
N SER A 62 0.39 -19.99 12.70
CA SER A 62 -0.46 -20.22 13.87
C SER A 62 -1.37 -19.02 14.19
N ARG A 63 -2.53 -19.29 14.83
CA ARG A 63 -3.42 -18.26 15.37
C ARG A 63 -2.69 -17.27 16.30
N GLY A 64 -1.78 -17.78 17.13
CA GLY A 64 -0.99 -16.96 18.05
C GLY A 64 -0.06 -15.99 17.32
N SER A 65 0.56 -16.44 16.22
CA SER A 65 1.42 -15.59 15.40
C SER A 65 0.64 -14.46 14.74
N LEU A 66 -0.53 -14.76 14.16
CA LEU A 66 -1.40 -13.74 13.57
C LEU A 66 -1.90 -12.74 14.62
N SER A 67 -2.32 -13.22 15.80
CA SER A 67 -2.73 -12.37 16.91
C SER A 67 -1.60 -11.42 17.37
N ALA A 68 -0.37 -11.92 17.47
CA ALA A 68 0.79 -11.12 17.86
C ALA A 68 1.16 -10.05 16.81
N ILE A 69 0.93 -10.33 15.53
CA ILE A 69 1.06 -9.35 14.45
C ILE A 69 -0.05 -8.29 14.56
N GLU A 70 -1.30 -8.71 14.71
CA GLU A 70 -2.44 -7.79 14.82
C GLU A 70 -2.38 -6.85 16.03
N SER A 71 -1.80 -7.31 17.14
CA SER A 71 -1.63 -6.50 18.34
C SER A 71 -0.37 -5.63 18.34
N GLY A 72 0.51 -5.79 17.33
CA GLY A 72 1.80 -5.11 17.29
C GLY A 72 2.85 -5.69 18.24
N ALA A 73 2.56 -6.79 18.95
CA ALA A 73 3.55 -7.48 19.79
C ALA A 73 4.70 -8.09 18.97
N ARG A 74 4.51 -8.24 17.66
CA ARG A 74 5.51 -8.74 16.71
C ARG A 74 5.33 -8.07 15.34
N GLY A 75 6.45 -7.72 14.70
CA GLY A 75 6.46 -7.38 13.27
C GLY A 75 6.33 -8.60 12.35
N ALA A 76 6.00 -8.35 11.08
CA ALA A 76 5.95 -9.32 10.01
C ALA A 76 7.24 -9.27 9.16
N SER A 77 7.59 -10.36 8.49
CA SER A 77 8.59 -10.35 7.41
C SER A 77 7.92 -9.95 6.09
N ASP A 78 8.71 -9.61 5.06
CA ASP A 78 8.17 -9.27 3.73
C ASP A 78 7.28 -10.37 3.16
N LEU A 79 7.73 -11.63 3.26
CA LEU A 79 6.93 -12.78 2.84
C LEU A 79 5.60 -12.87 3.61
N MET A 80 5.59 -12.56 4.90
CA MET A 80 4.37 -12.57 5.70
C MET A 80 3.44 -11.40 5.32
N LEU A 81 3.98 -10.22 5.01
CA LEU A 81 3.19 -9.08 4.53
C LEU A 81 2.49 -9.44 3.21
N ARG A 82 3.22 -10.01 2.24
CA ARG A 82 2.64 -10.49 0.97
C ARG A 82 1.58 -11.56 1.18
N ALA A 83 1.83 -12.50 2.10
CA ALA A 83 0.85 -13.53 2.44
C ALA A 83 -0.45 -12.94 3.04
N LEU A 84 -0.31 -11.94 3.91
CA LEU A 84 -1.46 -11.22 4.49
C LEU A 84 -2.22 -10.41 3.43
N GLU A 85 -1.52 -9.75 2.50
CA GLU A 85 -2.17 -9.05 1.37
C GLU A 85 -3.04 -10.01 0.56
N ARG A 86 -2.50 -11.17 0.16
CA ARG A 86 -3.29 -12.18 -0.57
C ARG A 86 -4.45 -12.71 0.26
N ALA A 87 -4.25 -13.03 1.54
CA ALA A 87 -5.30 -13.56 2.40
C ALA A 87 -6.46 -12.58 2.64
N TYR A 88 -6.16 -11.28 2.68
CA TYR A 88 -7.15 -10.21 2.80
C TYR A 88 -7.70 -9.71 1.46
N GLY A 89 -7.18 -10.21 0.33
CA GLY A 89 -7.59 -9.76 -1.01
C GLY A 89 -7.15 -8.34 -1.33
N LEU A 90 -6.04 -7.89 -0.75
CA LEU A 90 -5.46 -6.58 -1.01
C LEU A 90 -4.52 -6.62 -2.23
N PRO A 91 -4.29 -5.47 -2.90
CA PRO A 91 -3.23 -5.34 -3.88
C PRO A 91 -1.85 -5.65 -3.26
N GLU A 92 -0.92 -6.10 -4.10
CA GLU A 92 0.48 -6.25 -3.70
C GLU A 92 1.06 -4.91 -3.25
N ASP A 93 1.93 -4.94 -2.24
CA ASP A 93 2.64 -3.80 -1.67
C ASP A 93 1.71 -2.69 -1.10
N SER A 94 0.49 -3.07 -0.70
CA SER A 94 -0.48 -2.17 -0.08
C SER A 94 -0.35 -2.09 1.44
N LEU A 95 0.26 -3.10 2.07
CA LEU A 95 0.57 -3.08 3.50
C LEU A 95 1.91 -2.38 3.73
N THR A 96 1.85 -1.19 4.33
CA THR A 96 3.04 -0.43 4.76
C THR A 96 3.33 -0.62 6.23
N THR A 97 4.60 -0.73 6.59
CA THR A 97 5.08 -0.80 7.99
C THR A 97 6.13 0.26 8.26
N ASP A 98 6.17 0.78 9.48
CA ASP A 98 7.18 1.73 9.95
C ASP A 98 8.40 1.03 10.57
N TYR A 99 8.27 -0.25 10.92
CA TYR A 99 9.40 -1.12 11.24
C TYR A 99 10.02 -1.71 9.98
N SER A 100 11.34 -1.95 10.02
CA SER A 100 12.01 -2.77 9.02
C SER A 100 11.56 -4.22 9.16
N PRO A 101 10.94 -4.83 8.13
CA PRO A 101 10.55 -6.23 8.18
C PRO A 101 11.76 -7.12 8.49
N ARG A 102 11.51 -8.19 9.26
CA ARG A 102 12.60 -9.11 9.63
C ARG A 102 13.05 -9.88 8.39
N VAL A 103 14.31 -9.70 7.98
CA VAL A 103 14.96 -10.61 7.04
C VAL A 103 14.98 -12.00 7.70
N ARG A 104 14.52 -13.03 6.99
CA ARG A 104 14.75 -14.42 7.43
C ARG A 104 16.26 -14.62 7.32
N GLY A 105 16.97 -14.54 8.45
CA GLY A 105 18.40 -14.75 8.47
C GLY A 105 18.70 -16.18 8.03
N ASP A 106 19.32 -16.32 6.86
CA ASP A 106 20.20 -17.45 6.59
C ASP A 106 21.42 -17.26 7.50
N GLY A 107 21.28 -17.71 8.75
CA GLY A 107 22.31 -17.85 9.77
C GLY A 107 23.46 -16.82 9.79
N GLU A 108 23.26 -15.68 10.43
CA GLU A 108 24.27 -15.10 11.34
C GLU A 108 23.57 -14.25 12.42
N PRO A 109 24.04 -14.29 13.69
CA PRO A 109 23.52 -13.43 14.75
C PRO A 109 24.14 -12.03 14.68
N GLN A 110 23.31 -11.01 14.89
CA GLN A 110 23.72 -9.70 15.40
C GLN A 110 22.88 -9.38 16.63
#